data_AF-A0A1L9TX07-F1
#
_entry.id   AF-A0A1L9TX07-F1
#
_cell.length_a   1.000
_cell.length_b   1.000
_cell.length_c   1.000
_cell.angle_alpha   90.00
_cell.angle_beta   90.00
_cell.angle_gamma   90.00
#
_symmetry.space_group_name_H-M   'P 1'
#
loop_
_entity.id
_entity.type
_entity.pdbx_description
1 polymer ?
#
loop_
_entity_poly.entity_id
_entity_poly.type
_entity_poly.pdbx_seq_one_letter_code
_entity_poly.pdbx_strand_id
1 'polypeptide(L)'
;MVSITIEGLRTEGKEEPESATLDVPAETELDSLPSLAPGYLRPDSFTRIRQNGTESVAWKLRHIYCLDHPTENVEVSADRPSNFSKRCINVDDTLLHFVNLEKGSQALTAKLNGEGLGQSSSIVIDGQLEIAFHRTLRMPDDAKTHPLPASRGTFPLYNVDAFASRLPERITQHGGIFFPMWQREALWFRFQNNSETTRYAIRVNIGHINAISGLDIFEAAGKQDYIVVPGQKWLDGVAVSPGVVRQFVAMPLGSGYTVEGQVSGKETFGGIQIEVIPSYECNSYTFKHRDGQDKHVDIAENSTPRSRGLKNGDMIKMTPEPSTFRGLARICDLLDDGESLDGIQKLHLMAGYLSPSGLGGSARSSRRRRLVEPWRYLSNQGALYPRSYRSTRSEVRRDSNPTHAHNPERPQEMGIAAGGKLVQDIVRDKSPNYIWNKARAKLVHIHILHPSFFEAVTHFLAPKTPISTQEYLAAGIPFFAVEEDPDQRLDGSEVLAGVKSVSAMDSHVGVQDGSSTDFDPLKPKRCTKCAVRLCDCIVRPCNHQFCHLCIKAIALPGANTGSGHEQCCPLCSANITRVAGFSAPMNLPGEETFKVDVPVVMLEVEDGRTAFQSVMEMRL
;
A
#
# COMPACT_ATOMS: atom_id res chain seq x y z
N MET A 1 -13.85 43.92 -11.42
CA MET A 1 -13.54 44.59 -12.71
C MET A 1 -12.43 45.58 -12.41
N VAL A 2 -11.41 45.63 -13.25
CA VAL A 2 -10.27 46.54 -13.16
C VAL A 2 -10.34 47.48 -14.36
N SER A 3 -10.28 48.78 -14.12
CA SER A 3 -10.22 49.76 -15.21
C SER A 3 -8.80 49.85 -15.73
N ILE A 4 -8.57 49.62 -17.02
CA ILE A 4 -7.25 49.71 -17.62
C ILE A 4 -7.25 50.77 -18.72
N THR A 5 -6.27 51.67 -18.68
CA THR A 5 -5.99 52.61 -19.76
C THR A 5 -4.75 52.14 -20.52
N ILE A 6 -4.91 51.86 -21.81
CA ILE A 6 -3.84 51.45 -22.70
C ILE A 6 -3.45 52.66 -23.55
N GLU A 7 -2.20 53.08 -23.44
CA GLU A 7 -1.58 54.17 -24.18
C GLU A 7 -0.69 53.61 -25.30
N GLY A 8 -0.43 54.42 -26.33
CA GLY A 8 0.49 54.03 -27.41
C GLY A 8 -0.14 53.14 -28.49
N LEU A 9 -1.47 52.97 -28.52
CA LEU A 9 -2.16 52.15 -29.51
C LEU A 9 -2.05 52.77 -30.90
N ARG A 10 -1.81 51.93 -31.92
CA ARG A 10 -1.67 52.37 -33.32
C ARG A 10 -2.84 51.91 -34.17
N THR A 11 -3.29 52.73 -35.12
CA THR A 11 -4.26 52.35 -36.15
C THR A 11 -3.61 52.44 -37.53
N GLU A 12 -4.00 51.57 -38.47
CA GLU A 12 -3.48 51.61 -39.83
C GLU A 12 -3.83 52.96 -40.50
N GLY A 13 -2.82 53.71 -40.94
CA GLY A 13 -3.00 54.99 -41.64
C GLY A 13 -3.08 56.26 -40.78
N LYS A 14 -2.88 56.19 -39.44
CA LYS A 14 -2.69 57.38 -38.59
C LYS A 14 -1.25 57.46 -38.06
N GLU A 15 -0.68 58.66 -38.05
CA GLU A 15 0.68 58.90 -37.55
C GLU A 15 0.75 59.05 -36.02
N GLU A 16 -0.31 59.55 -35.39
CA GLU A 16 -0.33 59.77 -33.93
C GLU A 16 -0.86 58.54 -33.17
N PRO A 17 -0.19 58.10 -32.09
CA PRO A 17 -0.68 57.03 -31.24
C PRO A 17 -1.88 57.49 -30.40
N GLU A 18 -2.81 56.57 -30.14
CA GLU A 18 -4.04 56.81 -29.39
C GLU A 18 -4.04 56.07 -28.04
N SER A 19 -5.05 56.33 -27.22
CA SER A 19 -5.30 55.61 -25.97
C SER A 19 -6.72 55.09 -25.89
N ALA A 20 -6.91 53.96 -25.20
CA ALA A 20 -8.21 53.35 -24.97
C ALA A 20 -8.36 52.98 -23.48
N THR A 21 -9.56 53.13 -22.93
CA THR A 21 -9.86 52.69 -21.57
C THR A 21 -10.95 51.63 -21.59
N LEU A 22 -10.75 50.55 -20.85
CA LEU A 22 -11.66 49.41 -20.80
C LEU A 22 -11.69 48.78 -19.42
N ASP A 23 -12.85 48.26 -19.02
CA ASP A 23 -13.02 47.56 -17.76
C ASP A 23 -13.04 46.05 -18.01
N VAL A 24 -12.14 45.32 -17.36
CA VAL A 24 -11.97 43.87 -17.56
C VAL A 24 -11.87 43.11 -16.23
N PRO A 25 -12.23 41.81 -16.18
CA PRO A 25 -11.86 40.95 -15.07
C PRO A 25 -10.34 40.92 -14.85
N ALA A 26 -9.91 40.82 -13.60
CA ALA A 26 -8.49 40.71 -13.23
C ALA A 26 -7.78 39.50 -13.86
N GLU A 27 -8.55 38.44 -14.08
CA GLU A 27 -8.09 37.18 -14.68
C GLU A 27 -8.00 37.23 -16.21
N THR A 28 -8.27 38.38 -16.83
CA THR A 28 -8.24 38.53 -18.29
C THR A 28 -6.80 38.40 -18.80
N GLU A 29 -6.54 37.47 -19.73
CA GLU A 29 -5.24 37.32 -20.37
C GLU A 29 -4.90 38.53 -21.24
N LEU A 30 -3.65 39.00 -21.18
CA LEU A 30 -3.19 40.13 -21.98
C LEU A 30 -3.33 39.88 -23.49
N ASP A 31 -3.23 38.63 -23.93
CA ASP A 31 -3.38 38.25 -25.35
C ASP A 31 -4.79 38.45 -25.90
N SER A 32 -5.79 38.56 -25.02
CA SER A 32 -7.18 38.79 -25.38
C SER A 32 -7.56 40.27 -25.48
N LEU A 33 -6.72 41.19 -24.95
CA LEU A 33 -6.96 42.63 -25.01
C LEU A 33 -7.08 43.21 -26.43
N PRO A 34 -6.30 42.76 -27.43
CA PRO A 34 -6.42 43.27 -28.80
C PRO A 34 -7.79 42.98 -29.44
N SER A 35 -8.47 41.91 -29.03
CA SER A 35 -9.83 41.61 -29.49
C SER A 35 -10.92 42.47 -28.82
N LEU A 36 -10.57 43.23 -27.77
CA LEU A 36 -11.51 44.07 -27.02
C LEU A 36 -11.51 45.54 -27.49
N ALA A 37 -10.57 45.94 -28.35
CA ALA A 37 -10.48 47.26 -28.97
C ALA A 37 -10.41 47.14 -30.51
N PRO A 38 -11.52 46.82 -31.19
CA PRO A 38 -11.53 46.63 -32.63
C PRO A 38 -11.16 47.93 -33.37
N GLY A 39 -10.19 47.84 -34.29
CA GLY A 39 -9.69 48.97 -35.10
C GLY A 39 -8.22 49.32 -34.88
N TYR A 40 -7.60 48.81 -33.82
CA TYR A 40 -6.18 49.01 -33.54
C TYR A 40 -5.31 47.84 -34.03
N LEU A 41 -4.07 48.14 -34.41
CA LEU A 41 -3.04 47.15 -34.66
C LEU A 41 -2.71 46.41 -33.37
N ARG A 42 -2.62 45.07 -33.45
CA ARG A 42 -2.28 44.20 -32.33
C ARG A 42 -0.88 44.54 -31.78
N PRO A 43 -0.75 44.97 -30.50
CA PRO A 43 0.54 45.17 -29.86
C PRO A 43 1.32 43.85 -29.73
N ASP A 44 2.65 43.92 -29.65
CA ASP A 44 3.51 42.76 -29.36
C ASP A 44 3.74 42.56 -27.86
N SER A 45 3.59 43.62 -27.07
CA SER A 45 3.77 43.59 -25.62
C SER A 45 3.01 44.70 -24.91
N PHE A 46 2.81 44.54 -23.61
CA PHE A 46 2.33 45.59 -22.71
C PHE A 46 3.31 45.83 -21.58
N THR A 47 3.50 47.10 -21.22
CA THR A 47 4.31 47.52 -20.07
C THR A 47 3.44 48.32 -19.11
N ARG A 48 3.45 48.01 -17.81
CA ARG A 48 2.70 48.81 -16.83
C ARG A 48 3.47 50.08 -16.50
N ILE A 49 2.75 51.19 -16.47
CA ILE A 49 3.24 52.50 -16.00
C ILE A 49 2.77 52.66 -14.55
N ARG A 50 3.73 52.78 -13.63
CA ARG A 50 3.46 52.98 -12.20
C ARG A 50 3.09 54.43 -11.91
N GLN A 51 2.47 54.70 -10.75
CA GLN A 51 2.06 56.06 -10.35
C GLN A 51 3.24 57.06 -10.27
N ASN A 52 4.45 56.56 -9.98
CA ASN A 52 5.67 57.38 -9.96
C ASN A 52 6.29 57.60 -11.36
N GLY A 53 5.62 57.17 -12.43
CA GLY A 53 6.08 57.30 -13.82
C GLY A 53 7.10 56.25 -14.26
N THR A 54 7.47 55.29 -13.41
CA THR A 54 8.39 54.21 -13.79
C THR A 54 7.66 53.08 -14.51
N GLU A 55 8.35 52.46 -15.48
CA GLU A 55 7.82 51.35 -16.26
C GLU A 55 8.17 49.99 -15.63
N SER A 56 7.27 49.02 -15.75
CA SER A 56 7.55 47.61 -15.41
C SER A 56 8.40 46.93 -16.49
N VAL A 57 8.70 45.65 -16.29
CA VAL A 57 9.14 44.80 -17.41
C VAL A 57 8.05 44.72 -18.48
N ALA A 58 8.46 44.58 -19.74
CA ALA A 58 7.56 44.41 -20.88
C ALA A 58 7.06 42.96 -20.96
N TRP A 59 5.74 42.79 -20.94
CA TRP A 59 5.05 41.51 -21.06
C TRP A 59 4.69 41.26 -22.51
N LYS A 60 5.44 40.36 -23.16
CA LYS A 60 5.23 39.95 -24.54
C LYS A 60 4.01 39.08 -24.65
N LEU A 61 3.18 39.39 -25.64
CA LEU A 61 2.03 38.56 -25.97
C LEU A 61 2.51 37.17 -26.40
N ARG A 62 1.74 36.13 -26.04
CA ARG A 62 2.00 34.70 -26.32
C ARG A 62 3.26 34.11 -25.67
N HIS A 63 3.99 34.86 -24.85
CA HIS A 63 5.06 34.30 -24.02
C HIS A 63 4.46 33.63 -22.77
N ILE A 64 5.06 32.50 -22.38
CA ILE A 64 4.73 31.80 -21.13
C ILE A 64 5.67 32.32 -20.05
N TYR A 65 5.10 32.80 -18.96
CA TYR A 65 5.82 33.35 -17.82
C TYR A 65 5.70 32.43 -16.61
N CYS A 66 6.66 32.53 -15.68
CA CYS A 66 6.43 32.11 -14.30
C CYS A 66 5.64 33.24 -13.64
N LEU A 67 4.35 33.00 -13.42
CA LEU A 67 3.38 33.93 -12.86
C LEU A 67 3.18 33.62 -11.37
N ASP A 68 2.89 34.64 -10.59
CA ASP A 68 2.50 34.48 -9.20
C ASP A 68 1.12 33.83 -9.13
N HIS A 69 1.00 32.73 -8.38
CA HIS A 69 -0.30 32.13 -8.14
C HIS A 69 -1.22 33.12 -7.40
N PRO A 70 -2.52 33.21 -7.77
CA PRO A 70 -3.46 34.00 -7.00
C PRO A 70 -3.54 33.43 -5.58
N THR A 71 -3.20 34.25 -4.60
CA THR A 71 -3.31 33.91 -3.19
C THR A 71 -4.77 33.87 -2.80
N GLU A 72 -5.22 32.80 -2.15
CA GLU A 72 -6.59 32.63 -1.71
C GLU A 72 -6.72 32.88 -0.20
N ASN A 73 -7.87 33.38 0.23
CA ASN A 73 -8.21 33.48 1.65
C ASN A 73 -9.01 32.26 2.09
N VAL A 74 -8.57 31.66 3.20
CA VAL A 74 -9.24 30.55 3.88
C VAL A 74 -9.79 31.07 5.21
N GLU A 75 -11.09 30.94 5.40
CA GLU A 75 -11.79 31.35 6.63
C GLU A 75 -11.61 30.29 7.72
N VAL A 76 -11.17 30.72 8.90
CA VAL A 76 -11.10 29.87 10.10
C VAL A 76 -12.49 29.77 10.74
N SER A 77 -12.96 28.56 10.99
CA SER A 77 -14.26 28.30 11.59
C SER A 77 -14.13 27.42 12.84
N ALA A 78 -14.81 27.79 13.93
CA ALA A 78 -14.93 26.91 15.11
C ALA A 78 -16.12 25.94 14.98
N ASP A 79 -17.14 26.32 14.22
CA ASP A 79 -18.44 25.64 14.23
C ASP A 79 -18.68 24.70 13.04
N ARG A 80 -17.79 24.71 12.04
CA ARG A 80 -17.97 23.99 10.76
C ARG A 80 -16.79 23.05 10.53
N PRO A 81 -17.01 21.86 9.94
CA PRO A 81 -15.92 20.98 9.53
C PRO A 81 -15.12 21.63 8.39
N SER A 82 -13.83 21.28 8.29
CA SER A 82 -12.97 21.71 7.20
C SER A 82 -13.55 21.32 5.84
N ASN A 83 -13.50 22.24 4.89
CA ASN A 83 -13.96 22.05 3.53
C ASN A 83 -13.08 22.86 2.57
N PHE A 84 -12.26 22.15 1.81
CA PHE A 84 -11.31 22.76 0.88
C PHE A 84 -12.02 23.61 -0.19
N SER A 85 -13.06 23.09 -0.85
CA SER A 85 -13.78 23.78 -1.92
C SER A 85 -14.49 25.05 -1.46
N LYS A 86 -14.89 25.11 -0.18
CA LYS A 86 -15.51 26.31 0.42
C LYS A 86 -14.50 27.25 1.07
N ARG A 87 -13.19 26.95 0.98
CA ARG A 87 -12.11 27.71 1.61
C ARG A 87 -12.37 27.98 3.10
N CYS A 88 -12.77 26.93 3.81
CA CYS A 88 -13.07 27.01 5.23
C CYS A 88 -12.34 25.90 5.98
N ILE A 89 -11.52 26.27 6.97
CA ILE A 89 -10.78 25.32 7.81
C ILE A 89 -11.35 25.33 9.22
N ASN A 90 -11.54 24.14 9.81
CA ASN A 90 -11.86 24.04 11.22
C ASN A 90 -10.64 24.45 12.07
N VAL A 91 -10.87 25.21 13.13
CA VAL A 91 -9.82 25.74 14.00
C VAL A 91 -8.92 24.65 14.63
N ASP A 92 -9.42 23.41 14.73
CA ASP A 92 -8.71 22.25 15.29
C ASP A 92 -8.08 21.33 14.24
N ASP A 93 -8.35 21.53 12.95
CA ASP A 93 -7.73 20.75 11.87
C ASP A 93 -6.39 21.36 11.47
N THR A 94 -5.44 20.51 11.08
CA THR A 94 -4.17 20.98 10.54
C THR A 94 -4.34 21.51 9.12
N LEU A 95 -3.53 22.50 8.74
CA LEU A 95 -3.52 23.03 7.37
C LEU A 95 -3.16 21.95 6.34
N LEU A 96 -2.29 21.01 6.73
CA LEU A 96 -1.90 19.83 5.95
C LEU A 96 -3.10 18.92 5.68
N HIS A 97 -3.92 18.65 6.70
CA HIS A 97 -5.16 17.91 6.52
C HIS A 97 -6.10 18.65 5.57
N PHE A 98 -6.30 19.95 5.81
CA PHE A 98 -7.19 20.80 5.02
C PHE A 98 -6.87 20.78 3.52
N VAL A 99 -5.60 20.97 3.12
CA VAL A 99 -5.25 20.96 1.69
C VAL A 99 -5.36 19.59 1.05
N ASN A 100 -5.13 18.52 1.82
CA ASN A 100 -5.30 17.17 1.32
C ASN A 100 -6.78 16.77 1.15
N LEU A 101 -7.74 17.57 1.65
CA LEU A 101 -9.17 17.39 1.33
C LEU A 101 -9.49 17.74 -0.14
N GLU A 102 -8.62 18.46 -0.85
CA GLU A 102 -8.78 18.76 -2.29
C GLU A 102 -8.93 17.48 -3.11
N LYS A 103 -8.11 16.47 -2.80
CA LYS A 103 -8.11 15.15 -3.46
C LYS A 103 -9.32 14.29 -3.04
N GLY A 104 -10.17 14.80 -2.16
CA GLY A 104 -11.31 14.12 -1.58
C GLY A 104 -10.93 13.27 -0.36
N SER A 105 -11.89 13.07 0.54
CA SER A 105 -11.74 12.21 1.72
C SER A 105 -11.94 10.71 1.40
N GLN A 106 -11.79 10.31 0.14
CA GLN A 106 -12.07 8.93 -0.26
C GLN A 106 -10.95 8.00 0.24
N ALA A 107 -11.35 6.93 0.91
CA ALA A 107 -10.46 5.86 1.32
C ALA A 107 -9.71 5.26 0.12
N LEU A 108 -8.50 4.76 0.34
CA LEU A 108 -7.71 4.14 -0.73
C LEU A 108 -8.51 3.03 -1.43
N THR A 109 -8.38 2.96 -2.75
CA THR A 109 -8.94 1.84 -3.51
C THR A 109 -8.09 0.59 -3.31
N ALA A 110 -8.70 -0.59 -3.42
CA ALA A 110 -8.00 -1.87 -3.34
C ALA A 110 -8.59 -2.82 -4.39
N LYS A 111 -7.76 -3.37 -5.26
CA LYS A 111 -8.18 -4.26 -6.36
C LYS A 111 -7.16 -5.37 -6.58
N LEU A 112 -7.61 -6.52 -7.10
CA LEU A 112 -6.68 -7.54 -7.60
C LEU A 112 -5.93 -6.99 -8.81
N ASN A 113 -4.65 -7.35 -8.96
CA ASN A 113 -3.83 -6.96 -10.10
C ASN A 113 -4.19 -7.82 -11.32
N GLY A 114 -5.17 -7.38 -12.13
CA GLY A 114 -5.63 -8.08 -13.32
C GLY A 114 -7.04 -7.69 -13.76
N GLU A 115 -7.41 -8.03 -15.00
CA GLU A 115 -8.75 -7.81 -15.54
C GLU A 115 -9.62 -9.07 -15.41
N GLY A 116 -10.80 -8.95 -14.77
CA GLY A 116 -11.83 -10.00 -14.70
C GLY A 116 -11.94 -10.75 -13.37
N LEU A 117 -12.76 -11.80 -13.35
CA LEU A 117 -12.99 -12.70 -12.19
C LEU A 117 -11.83 -13.72 -11.98
N GLY A 118 -10.71 -13.52 -12.67
CA GLY A 118 -9.57 -14.45 -12.72
C GLY A 118 -8.67 -14.40 -11.48
N GLN A 119 -7.88 -15.45 -11.32
CA GLN A 119 -6.78 -15.53 -10.35
C GLN A 119 -5.79 -14.39 -10.58
N SER A 120 -5.43 -13.67 -9.51
CA SER A 120 -4.33 -12.70 -9.51
C SER A 120 -3.20 -13.14 -8.58
N SER A 121 -2.01 -12.59 -8.76
CA SER A 121 -0.82 -12.84 -7.94
C SER A 121 -0.60 -11.75 -6.88
N SER A 122 -1.32 -10.64 -6.94
CA SER A 122 -1.13 -9.48 -6.06
C SER A 122 -2.37 -8.59 -5.94
N ILE A 123 -2.35 -7.69 -4.95
CA ILE A 123 -3.34 -6.65 -4.74
C ILE A 123 -2.68 -5.30 -5.05
N VAL A 124 -3.38 -4.40 -5.73
CA VAL A 124 -2.97 -3.02 -5.96
C VAL A 124 -3.85 -2.08 -5.14
N ILE A 125 -3.20 -1.27 -4.32
CA ILE A 125 -3.80 -0.23 -3.48
C ILE A 125 -3.52 1.14 -4.11
N ASP A 126 -4.58 1.91 -4.31
CA ASP A 126 -4.56 3.26 -4.89
C ASP A 126 -3.88 3.37 -6.28
N GLY A 127 -3.74 2.25 -6.99
CA GLY A 127 -3.00 2.18 -8.26
C GLY A 127 -1.48 2.27 -8.11
N GLN A 128 -0.94 2.36 -6.90
CA GLN A 128 0.46 2.71 -6.64
C GLN A 128 1.20 1.66 -5.82
N LEU A 129 0.56 1.08 -4.79
CA LEU A 129 1.16 0.09 -3.91
C LEU A 129 0.70 -1.32 -4.31
N GLU A 130 1.63 -2.15 -4.74
CA GLU A 130 1.39 -3.57 -5.01
C GLU A 130 1.83 -4.43 -3.80
N ILE A 131 0.96 -5.35 -3.38
CA ILE A 131 1.21 -6.31 -2.31
C ILE A 131 1.07 -7.73 -2.86
N ALA A 132 2.14 -8.53 -2.78
CA ALA A 132 2.15 -9.93 -3.23
C ALA A 132 2.45 -10.89 -2.07
N PHE A 133 1.84 -12.08 -2.14
CA PHE A 133 1.93 -13.11 -1.10
C PHE A 133 2.76 -14.26 -1.64
N HIS A 134 3.99 -14.41 -1.14
CA HIS A 134 4.93 -15.38 -1.65
C HIS A 134 4.92 -16.66 -0.84
N ARG A 135 4.95 -17.79 -1.54
CA ARG A 135 5.21 -19.12 -0.97
C ARG A 135 6.71 -19.25 -0.73
N THR A 136 7.10 -19.87 0.38
CA THR A 136 8.52 -20.05 0.70
C THR A 136 8.81 -21.35 1.42
N LEU A 137 10.09 -21.69 1.53
CA LEU A 137 10.55 -22.78 2.38
C LEU A 137 10.23 -22.44 3.83
N ARG A 138 9.58 -23.38 4.52
CA ARG A 138 9.36 -23.26 5.95
C ARG A 138 10.69 -23.53 6.67
N MET A 139 11.18 -22.52 7.38
CA MET A 139 12.43 -22.64 8.11
C MET A 139 12.25 -23.48 9.37
N PRO A 140 13.27 -24.26 9.74
CA PRO A 140 13.21 -25.08 10.94
C PRO A 140 13.25 -24.23 12.21
N ASP A 141 12.72 -24.78 13.29
CA ASP A 141 12.84 -24.21 14.63
C ASP A 141 13.91 -24.96 15.43
N ASP A 142 15.17 -24.78 15.04
CA ASP A 142 16.35 -25.46 15.60
C ASP A 142 17.19 -24.56 16.53
N ALA A 143 16.52 -23.62 17.21
CA ALA A 143 17.09 -22.57 18.08
C ALA A 143 18.00 -21.53 17.38
N LYS A 144 18.47 -21.81 16.17
CA LYS A 144 19.21 -20.86 15.33
C LYS A 144 18.29 -19.81 14.73
N THR A 145 18.89 -18.73 14.23
CA THR A 145 18.24 -17.74 13.38
C THR A 145 18.76 -17.91 11.95
N HIS A 146 17.85 -17.97 10.98
CA HIS A 146 18.16 -18.30 9.59
C HIS A 146 18.08 -17.08 8.68
N PRO A 147 18.78 -17.09 7.53
CA PRO A 147 18.55 -16.09 6.48
C PRO A 147 17.17 -16.26 5.84
N LEU A 148 16.76 -15.25 5.07
CA LEU A 148 15.44 -15.17 4.45
C LEU A 148 15.33 -16.14 3.27
N PRO A 149 14.41 -17.11 3.26
CA PRO A 149 14.22 -17.99 2.12
C PRO A 149 13.50 -17.26 0.98
N ALA A 150 14.09 -17.28 -0.21
CA ALA A 150 13.52 -16.70 -1.41
C ALA A 150 12.17 -17.33 -1.81
N SER A 151 11.43 -16.58 -2.63
CA SER A 151 10.12 -17.00 -3.13
C SER A 151 10.19 -18.26 -4.02
N ARG A 152 9.22 -19.17 -3.83
CA ARG A 152 8.92 -20.28 -4.75
C ARG A 152 7.58 -20.06 -5.48
N GLY A 153 7.27 -18.81 -5.79
CA GLY A 153 6.05 -18.38 -6.48
C GLY A 153 5.05 -17.70 -5.53
N THR A 154 3.98 -17.14 -6.09
CA THR A 154 2.94 -16.45 -5.33
C THR A 154 1.71 -17.33 -5.10
N PHE A 155 0.95 -17.02 -4.04
CA PHE A 155 -0.36 -17.60 -3.83
C PHE A 155 -1.38 -17.06 -4.85
N PRO A 156 -2.32 -17.91 -5.32
CA PRO A 156 -3.41 -17.48 -6.19
C PRO A 156 -4.47 -16.73 -5.37
N LEU A 157 -4.70 -15.46 -5.69
CA LEU A 157 -5.64 -14.60 -4.97
C LEU A 157 -6.99 -14.54 -5.68
N TYR A 158 -8.06 -14.65 -4.91
CA TYR A 158 -9.44 -14.61 -5.38
C TYR A 158 -10.27 -13.59 -4.60
N ASN A 159 -11.18 -12.91 -5.29
CA ASN A 159 -12.10 -11.97 -4.66
C ASN A 159 -13.21 -12.72 -3.92
N VAL A 160 -13.49 -12.35 -2.66
CA VAL A 160 -14.56 -12.98 -1.86
C VAL A 160 -15.94 -12.83 -2.50
N ASP A 161 -16.26 -11.65 -3.04
CA ASP A 161 -17.56 -11.34 -3.64
C ASP A 161 -17.89 -12.26 -4.82
N ALA A 162 -16.87 -12.62 -5.61
CA ALA A 162 -16.99 -13.55 -6.74
C ALA A 162 -17.41 -14.98 -6.33
N PHE A 163 -17.22 -15.34 -5.05
CA PHE A 163 -17.54 -16.66 -4.50
C PHE A 163 -18.53 -16.59 -3.32
N ALA A 164 -19.17 -15.44 -3.10
CA ALA A 164 -19.97 -15.19 -1.90
C ALA A 164 -21.07 -16.22 -1.65
N SER A 165 -21.72 -16.74 -2.70
CA SER A 165 -22.76 -17.77 -2.60
C SER A 165 -22.29 -19.13 -2.09
N ARG A 166 -20.98 -19.40 -2.10
CA ARG A 166 -20.35 -20.66 -1.69
C ARG A 166 -19.42 -20.50 -0.50
N LEU A 167 -19.19 -19.27 -0.03
CA LEU A 167 -18.36 -18.97 1.11
C LEU A 167 -19.21 -18.82 2.39
N PRO A 168 -18.63 -19.08 3.58
CA PRO A 168 -19.32 -18.88 4.84
C PRO A 168 -19.67 -17.41 5.06
N GLU A 169 -20.80 -17.16 5.73
CA GLU A 169 -21.31 -15.81 5.96
C GLU A 169 -20.25 -14.88 6.59
N ARG A 170 -19.50 -15.40 7.56
CA ARG A 170 -18.39 -14.71 8.23
C ARG A 170 -17.36 -14.13 7.24
N ILE A 171 -16.95 -14.91 6.24
CA ILE A 171 -16.00 -14.46 5.22
C ILE A 171 -16.64 -13.40 4.33
N THR A 172 -17.89 -13.63 3.90
CA THR A 172 -18.60 -12.70 3.02
C THR A 172 -18.92 -11.35 3.66
N GLN A 173 -19.22 -11.32 4.97
CA GLN A 173 -19.48 -10.09 5.72
C GLN A 173 -18.23 -9.20 5.81
N HIS A 174 -17.05 -9.79 5.96
CA HIS A 174 -15.77 -9.05 5.95
C HIS A 174 -15.32 -8.66 4.54
N GLY A 175 -15.68 -9.45 3.52
CA GLY A 175 -15.23 -9.25 2.15
C GLY A 175 -13.73 -9.44 2.00
N GLY A 176 -13.13 -8.75 1.02
CA GLY A 176 -11.70 -8.81 0.74
C GLY A 176 -11.32 -9.93 -0.23
N ILE A 177 -10.22 -10.62 0.05
CA ILE A 177 -9.68 -11.68 -0.81
C ILE A 177 -9.43 -12.97 -0.03
N PHE A 178 -9.23 -14.08 -0.74
CA PHE A 178 -8.80 -15.34 -0.13
C PHE A 178 -7.82 -16.12 -1.02
N PHE A 179 -7.05 -17.02 -0.41
CA PHE A 179 -6.20 -17.97 -1.12
C PHE A 179 -6.05 -19.31 -0.36
N PRO A 180 -5.71 -20.41 -1.04
CA PRO A 180 -5.44 -21.69 -0.40
C PRO A 180 -4.02 -21.75 0.18
N MET A 181 -3.88 -22.30 1.38
CA MET A 181 -2.57 -22.54 1.99
C MET A 181 -2.59 -23.82 2.83
N TRP A 182 -1.60 -24.69 2.62
CA TRP A 182 -1.53 -25.95 3.35
C TRP A 182 -1.18 -25.72 4.81
N GLN A 183 -1.68 -26.59 5.70
CA GLN A 183 -1.19 -26.62 7.09
C GLN A 183 0.34 -26.74 7.08
N ARG A 184 1.02 -26.00 7.96
CA ARG A 184 2.49 -25.91 8.09
C ARG A 184 3.24 -25.30 6.89
N GLU A 185 2.55 -24.81 5.86
CA GLU A 185 3.18 -24.03 4.80
C GLU A 185 3.61 -22.66 5.33
N ALA A 186 4.62 -22.06 4.73
CA ALA A 186 5.13 -20.74 5.10
C ALA A 186 4.89 -19.71 3.99
N LEU A 187 4.75 -18.44 4.39
CA LEU A 187 4.59 -17.33 3.48
C LEU A 187 5.38 -16.09 3.92
N TRP A 188 5.57 -15.15 3.00
CA TRP A 188 6.03 -13.79 3.28
C TRP A 188 5.36 -12.78 2.34
N PHE A 189 5.37 -11.50 2.71
CA PHE A 189 4.75 -10.42 1.94
C PHE A 189 5.80 -9.60 1.20
N ARG A 190 5.56 -9.30 -0.08
CA ARG A 190 6.32 -8.32 -0.85
C ARG A 190 5.50 -7.04 -1.00
N PHE A 191 6.13 -5.91 -0.76
CA PHE A 191 5.57 -4.57 -0.95
C PHE A 191 6.35 -3.83 -2.02
N GLN A 192 5.67 -3.37 -3.06
CA GLN A 192 6.25 -2.55 -4.11
C GLN A 192 5.45 -1.27 -4.27
N ASN A 193 6.10 -0.14 -4.07
CA ASN A 193 5.49 1.17 -4.26
C ASN A 193 6.00 1.79 -5.55
N ASN A 194 5.08 2.05 -6.48
CA ASN A 194 5.35 2.68 -7.76
C ASN A 194 5.18 4.21 -7.72
N SER A 195 4.80 4.77 -6.56
CA SER A 195 4.74 6.22 -6.36
C SER A 195 6.10 6.77 -5.95
N GLU A 196 6.52 7.86 -6.59
CA GLU A 196 7.73 8.61 -6.22
C GLU A 196 7.52 9.51 -4.99
N THR A 197 6.26 9.88 -4.71
CA THR A 197 5.92 10.91 -3.72
C THR A 197 5.19 10.36 -2.50
N THR A 198 4.32 9.38 -2.71
CA THR A 198 3.47 8.83 -1.64
C THR A 198 4.21 7.72 -0.91
N ARG A 199 4.28 7.81 0.41
CA ARG A 199 4.73 6.72 1.28
C ARG A 199 3.52 6.05 1.90
N TYR A 200 3.69 4.81 2.34
CA TYR A 200 2.63 4.07 3.02
C TYR A 200 3.11 3.52 4.35
N ALA A 201 2.37 3.81 5.42
CA ALA A 201 2.44 3.07 6.66
C ALA A 201 1.50 1.86 6.55
N ILE A 202 2.02 0.65 6.78
CA ILE A 202 1.29 -0.60 6.63
C ILE A 202 1.29 -1.36 7.95
N ARG A 203 0.11 -1.54 8.54
CA ARG A 203 -0.07 -2.39 9.72
C ARG A 203 -0.50 -3.77 9.25
N VAL A 204 0.32 -4.78 9.56
CA VAL A 204 0.03 -6.19 9.24
C VAL A 204 -0.44 -6.87 10.51
N ASN A 205 -1.66 -7.40 10.49
CA ASN A 205 -2.27 -8.07 11.63
C ASN A 205 -2.63 -9.51 11.25
N ILE A 206 -2.45 -10.45 12.17
CA ILE A 206 -2.69 -11.88 11.98
C ILE A 206 -3.72 -12.37 13.00
N GLY A 207 -4.96 -12.55 12.55
CA GLY A 207 -6.09 -12.73 13.45
C GLY A 207 -6.20 -11.57 14.44
N HIS A 208 -6.24 -10.34 13.95
CA HIS A 208 -6.28 -9.09 14.73
C HIS A 208 -5.06 -8.78 15.61
N ILE A 209 -4.10 -9.68 15.78
CA ILE A 209 -2.86 -9.36 16.51
C ILE A 209 -1.85 -8.73 15.56
N ASN A 210 -1.40 -7.52 15.87
CA ASN A 210 -0.40 -6.82 15.09
C ASN A 210 0.94 -7.57 15.11
N ALA A 211 1.51 -7.82 13.93
CA ALA A 211 2.71 -8.63 13.75
C ALA A 211 4.01 -7.97 14.28
N ILE A 212 3.95 -6.69 14.66
CA ILE A 212 5.10 -5.93 15.18
C ILE A 212 4.93 -5.69 16.68
N SER A 213 3.81 -5.12 17.10
CA SER A 213 3.57 -4.75 18.50
C SER A 213 3.00 -5.89 19.35
N GLY A 214 2.29 -6.84 18.75
CA GLY A 214 1.54 -7.89 19.46
C GLY A 214 0.25 -7.42 20.12
N LEU A 215 -0.17 -6.18 19.87
CA LEU A 215 -1.45 -5.63 20.35
C LEU A 215 -2.60 -5.99 19.40
N ASP A 216 -3.83 -5.91 19.89
CA ASP A 216 -5.01 -5.99 19.02
C ASP A 216 -5.05 -4.80 18.04
N ILE A 217 -5.57 -5.03 16.83
CA ILE A 217 -5.63 -4.06 15.74
C ILE A 217 -6.32 -2.73 16.13
N PHE A 218 -7.27 -2.77 17.06
CA PHE A 218 -8.00 -1.60 17.54
C PHE A 218 -7.32 -0.88 18.71
N GLU A 219 -6.29 -1.47 19.31
CA GLU A 219 -5.55 -0.87 20.39
C GLU A 219 -4.53 0.16 19.87
N ALA A 220 -4.42 1.27 20.59
CA ALA A 220 -3.44 2.30 20.29
C ALA A 220 -2.05 1.86 20.75
N ALA A 221 -1.11 1.74 19.82
CA ALA A 221 0.27 1.44 20.15
C ALA A 221 1.01 2.70 20.66
N GLY A 222 1.69 2.57 21.79
CA GLY A 222 2.59 3.62 22.30
C GLY A 222 3.94 3.71 21.56
N LYS A 223 4.26 2.69 20.75
CA LYS A 223 5.43 2.59 19.87
C LYS A 223 4.96 2.28 18.45
N GLN A 224 5.85 2.34 17.46
CA GLN A 224 5.54 1.99 16.07
C GLN A 224 5.07 0.53 15.95
N ASP A 225 3.94 0.32 15.25
CA ASP A 225 3.31 -0.98 14.99
C ASP A 225 3.02 -1.20 13.50
N TYR A 226 3.75 -0.50 12.63
CA TYR A 226 3.64 -0.57 11.17
C TYR A 226 5.02 -0.60 10.51
N ILE A 227 5.05 -1.05 9.26
CA ILE A 227 6.20 -0.85 8.36
C ILE A 227 5.98 0.36 7.46
N VAL A 228 7.06 0.97 6.96
CA VAL A 228 6.98 2.10 6.03
C VAL A 228 7.48 1.67 4.65
N VAL A 229 6.66 1.83 3.62
CA VAL A 229 7.01 1.53 2.22
C VAL A 229 7.22 2.86 1.46
N PRO A 230 8.32 3.03 0.69
CA PRO A 230 9.22 2.00 0.15
C PRO A 230 10.37 1.52 1.06
N GLY A 231 10.52 2.04 2.28
CA GLY A 231 11.66 1.72 3.16
C GLY A 231 11.76 0.24 3.58
N GLN A 232 10.64 -0.46 3.72
CA GLN A 232 10.56 -1.89 4.04
C GLN A 232 9.82 -2.62 2.91
N LYS A 233 10.55 -3.34 2.05
CA LYS A 233 10.00 -3.97 0.84
C LYS A 233 9.43 -5.37 1.09
N TRP A 234 9.62 -5.97 2.27
CA TRP A 234 9.09 -7.29 2.60
C TRP A 234 8.90 -7.48 4.12
N LEU A 235 8.08 -8.48 4.49
CA LEU A 235 7.87 -8.92 5.86
C LEU A 235 7.63 -10.45 5.90
N ASP A 236 8.47 -11.19 6.65
CA ASP A 236 8.46 -12.66 6.64
C ASP A 236 7.85 -13.28 7.89
N GLY A 237 7.67 -12.50 8.95
CA GLY A 237 7.22 -13.03 10.23
C GLY A 237 6.79 -11.99 11.26
N VAL A 238 6.46 -12.49 12.45
CA VAL A 238 6.15 -11.67 13.64
C VAL A 238 7.42 -11.23 14.36
N ALA A 239 7.50 -9.97 14.78
CA ALA A 239 8.68 -9.39 15.41
C ALA A 239 8.82 -9.81 16.89
N VAL A 240 9.71 -10.77 17.16
CA VAL A 240 9.87 -11.36 18.51
C VAL A 240 11.01 -10.77 19.32
N SER A 241 12.03 -10.22 18.66
CA SER A 241 13.14 -9.51 19.28
C SER A 241 13.81 -8.60 18.25
N PRO A 242 14.69 -7.66 18.64
CA PRO A 242 15.40 -6.83 17.66
C PRO A 242 16.12 -7.68 16.61
N GLY A 243 15.87 -7.39 15.33
CA GLY A 243 16.46 -8.10 14.18
C GLY A 243 15.99 -9.54 13.97
N VAL A 244 14.98 -10.01 14.71
CA VAL A 244 14.48 -11.39 14.58
C VAL A 244 12.97 -11.41 14.46
N VAL A 245 12.51 -12.05 13.40
CA VAL A 245 11.10 -12.40 13.23
C VAL A 245 10.91 -13.92 13.31
N ARG A 246 9.71 -14.37 13.68
CA ARG A 246 9.29 -15.77 13.50
C ARG A 246 8.41 -15.89 12.27
N GLN A 247 8.83 -16.74 11.33
CA GLN A 247 8.21 -16.89 10.01
C GLN A 247 6.69 -17.12 10.10
N PHE A 248 5.90 -16.53 9.19
CA PHE A 248 4.48 -16.81 9.12
C PHE A 248 4.20 -18.23 8.61
N VAL A 249 3.50 -19.03 9.42
CA VAL A 249 3.15 -20.43 9.09
C VAL A 249 1.66 -20.66 9.24
N ALA A 250 1.01 -21.29 8.27
CA ALA A 250 -0.43 -21.56 8.35
C ALA A 250 -0.76 -22.73 9.29
N MET A 251 -1.75 -22.55 10.16
CA MET A 251 -2.33 -23.61 10.99
C MET A 251 -3.86 -23.51 11.00
N PRO A 252 -4.59 -24.63 11.21
CA PRO A 252 -6.05 -24.60 11.28
C PRO A 252 -6.55 -23.66 12.38
N LEU A 253 -7.56 -22.85 12.07
CA LEU A 253 -8.18 -21.97 13.06
C LEU A 253 -8.96 -22.81 14.08
N GLY A 254 -8.87 -22.46 15.36
CA GLY A 254 -9.41 -23.23 16.49
C GLY A 254 -8.50 -24.34 17.01
N SER A 255 -7.26 -24.45 16.51
CA SER A 255 -6.26 -25.42 16.96
C SER A 255 -5.46 -24.99 18.19
N GLY A 256 -5.48 -23.70 18.52
CA GLY A 256 -4.65 -23.09 19.57
C GLY A 256 -3.22 -22.77 19.14
N TYR A 257 -2.84 -23.02 17.88
CA TYR A 257 -1.48 -22.76 17.38
C TYR A 257 -1.28 -21.32 16.90
N THR A 258 -2.34 -20.63 16.50
CA THR A 258 -2.21 -19.32 15.85
C THR A 258 -1.68 -18.28 16.83
N VAL A 259 -1.05 -17.23 16.31
CA VAL A 259 -0.59 -16.11 17.14
C VAL A 259 -1.78 -15.45 17.85
N GLU A 260 -2.90 -15.29 17.14
CA GLU A 260 -4.18 -14.85 17.71
C GLU A 260 -4.57 -15.67 18.94
N GLY A 261 -4.56 -17.00 18.82
CA GLY A 261 -4.91 -17.92 19.89
C GLY A 261 -3.98 -17.84 21.10
N GLN A 262 -2.68 -17.78 20.84
CA GLN A 262 -1.67 -17.74 21.91
C GLN A 262 -1.66 -16.40 22.66
N VAL A 263 -1.93 -15.28 21.98
CA VAL A 263 -1.90 -13.94 22.58
C VAL A 263 -3.23 -13.58 23.22
N SER A 264 -4.36 -13.79 22.51
CA SER A 264 -5.69 -13.36 22.97
C SER A 264 -6.45 -14.43 23.77
N GLY A 265 -6.01 -15.68 23.70
CA GLY A 265 -6.74 -16.83 24.23
C GLY A 265 -7.98 -17.22 23.40
N LYS A 266 -8.21 -16.57 22.24
CA LYS A 266 -9.33 -16.82 21.33
C LYS A 266 -8.81 -17.01 19.92
N GLU A 267 -9.49 -17.78 19.09
CA GLU A 267 -9.17 -17.95 17.67
C GLU A 267 -10.44 -17.72 16.86
N THR A 268 -10.85 -16.45 16.77
CA THR A 268 -12.14 -16.05 16.22
C THR A 268 -11.98 -15.48 14.82
N PHE A 269 -10.87 -14.79 14.53
CA PHE A 269 -10.72 -13.98 13.32
C PHE A 269 -9.95 -14.70 12.22
N GLY A 270 -8.81 -15.33 12.54
CA GLY A 270 -7.95 -16.00 11.57
C GLY A 270 -7.45 -15.09 10.45
N GLY A 271 -6.91 -15.71 9.40
CA GLY A 271 -6.43 -14.98 8.22
C GLY A 271 -5.42 -13.86 8.54
N ILE A 272 -5.39 -12.85 7.67
CA ILE A 272 -4.52 -11.68 7.75
C ILE A 272 -5.37 -10.43 7.51
N GLN A 273 -5.08 -9.34 8.22
CA GLN A 273 -5.70 -8.03 8.03
C GLN A 273 -4.60 -6.98 7.80
N ILE A 274 -4.61 -6.37 6.63
CA ILE A 274 -3.61 -5.35 6.24
C ILE A 274 -4.30 -3.99 6.20
N GLU A 275 -3.87 -3.08 7.08
CA GLU A 275 -4.28 -1.67 7.03
C GLU A 275 -3.19 -0.86 6.34
N VAL A 276 -3.57 -0.16 5.26
CA VAL A 276 -2.68 0.72 4.50
C VAL A 276 -3.07 2.17 4.73
N ILE A 277 -2.11 2.98 5.17
CA ILE A 277 -2.29 4.40 5.48
C ILE A 277 -1.33 5.21 4.59
N PRO A 278 -1.82 6.06 3.69
CA PRO A 278 -0.97 6.87 2.83
C PRO A 278 -0.39 8.05 3.62
N SER A 279 0.76 8.57 3.18
CA SER A 279 1.23 9.88 3.65
C SER A 279 0.35 11.01 3.10
N TYR A 280 0.25 12.11 3.84
CA TYR A 280 -0.18 13.38 3.29
C TYR A 280 0.79 13.82 2.19
N GLU A 281 0.27 14.53 1.19
CA GLU A 281 1.13 15.32 0.32
C GLU A 281 1.50 16.60 1.08
N CYS A 282 2.80 16.79 1.26
CA CYS A 282 3.37 17.91 2.00
C CYS A 282 3.92 18.95 1.03
N ASN A 283 3.99 20.20 1.49
CA ASN A 283 4.53 21.32 0.71
C ASN A 283 3.80 21.58 -0.61
N SER A 284 2.50 21.28 -0.68
CA SER A 284 1.66 21.67 -1.83
C SER A 284 1.24 23.13 -1.75
N TYR A 285 1.28 23.73 -0.56
CA TYR A 285 0.87 25.11 -0.30
C TYR A 285 1.71 25.75 0.81
N THR A 286 1.82 27.07 0.77
CA THR A 286 2.30 27.92 1.87
C THR A 286 1.14 28.69 2.50
N PHE A 287 1.26 29.00 3.79
CA PHE A 287 0.20 29.65 4.57
C PHE A 287 0.73 30.84 5.34
N LYS A 288 0.00 31.95 5.31
CA LYS A 288 0.32 33.18 6.03
C LYS A 288 -0.91 33.73 6.73
N HIS A 289 -0.76 34.30 7.92
CA HIS A 289 -1.79 35.12 8.55
C HIS A 289 -1.24 36.51 8.88
N ARG A 290 -2.12 37.43 9.26
CA ARG A 290 -1.72 38.74 9.79
C ARG A 290 -1.62 38.65 11.32
N ASP A 291 -0.53 39.15 11.87
CA ASP A 291 -0.36 39.29 13.32
C ASP A 291 -1.03 40.57 13.86
N GLY A 292 -0.95 40.78 15.18
CA GLY A 292 -1.50 41.98 15.83
C GLY A 292 -0.82 43.31 15.44
N GLN A 293 0.27 43.26 14.65
CA GLN A 293 0.96 44.43 14.08
C GLN A 293 0.70 44.57 12.57
N ASP A 294 -0.28 43.82 12.03
CA ASP A 294 -0.62 43.76 10.60
C ASP A 294 0.49 43.23 9.68
N LYS A 295 1.46 42.48 10.24
CA LYS A 295 2.53 41.83 9.46
C LYS A 295 2.12 40.42 9.06
N HIS A 296 2.57 40.00 7.88
CA HIS A 296 2.38 38.64 7.41
C HIS A 296 3.36 37.67 8.10
N VAL A 297 2.81 36.62 8.71
CA VAL A 297 3.57 35.58 9.43
C VAL A 297 3.22 34.21 8.88
N ASP A 298 4.25 33.42 8.56
CA ASP A 298 4.12 32.06 8.05
C ASP A 298 3.56 31.09 9.09
N ILE A 299 2.69 30.19 8.62
CA ILE A 299 2.13 29.10 9.41
C ILE A 299 2.60 27.78 8.81
N ALA A 300 3.19 26.93 9.65
CA ALA A 300 3.58 25.59 9.24
C ALA A 300 2.34 24.73 8.95
N GLU A 301 2.37 23.94 7.89
CA GLU A 301 1.23 23.11 7.44
C GLU A 301 0.75 22.11 8.51
N ASN A 302 1.65 21.65 9.39
CA ASN A 302 1.31 20.73 10.49
C ASN A 302 0.66 21.43 11.70
N SER A 303 0.53 22.76 11.67
CA SER A 303 -0.13 23.54 12.72
C SER A 303 -1.64 23.59 12.49
N THR A 304 -2.39 23.78 13.58
CA THR A 304 -3.82 24.11 13.52
C THR A 304 -4.00 25.63 13.67
N PRO A 305 -5.08 26.22 13.16
CA PRO A 305 -5.38 27.63 13.43
C PRO A 305 -5.39 27.95 14.94
N ARG A 306 -5.95 27.06 15.77
CA ARG A 306 -5.99 27.23 17.24
C ARG A 306 -4.60 27.38 17.84
N SER A 307 -3.63 26.56 17.41
CA SER A 307 -2.27 26.60 17.96
C SER A 307 -1.52 27.89 17.61
N ARG A 308 -1.99 28.63 16.59
CA ARG A 308 -1.51 29.96 16.22
C ARG A 308 -2.34 31.11 16.79
N GLY A 309 -3.30 30.81 17.67
CA GLY A 309 -4.15 31.81 18.31
C GLY A 309 -5.25 32.38 17.42
N LEU A 310 -5.47 31.78 16.23
CA LEU A 310 -6.53 32.17 15.32
C LEU A 310 -7.89 31.69 15.82
N LYS A 311 -8.93 32.49 15.56
CA LYS A 311 -10.30 32.33 16.04
C LYS A 311 -11.27 32.28 14.88
N ASN A 312 -12.54 31.97 15.20
CA ASN A 312 -13.63 31.96 14.25
C ASN A 312 -13.74 33.32 13.50
N GLY A 313 -13.72 33.28 12.18
CA GLY A 313 -13.77 34.45 11.29
C GLY A 313 -12.40 34.99 10.86
N ASP A 314 -11.29 34.52 11.45
CA ASP A 314 -9.95 34.92 11.00
C ASP A 314 -9.64 34.36 9.60
N MET A 315 -8.72 35.02 8.90
CA MET A 315 -8.36 34.67 7.52
C MET A 315 -6.91 34.20 7.43
N ILE A 316 -6.71 33.07 6.77
CA ILE A 316 -5.39 32.53 6.41
C ILE A 316 -5.21 32.69 4.90
N LYS A 317 -4.14 33.35 4.49
CA LYS A 317 -3.70 33.36 3.09
C LYS A 317 -3.05 32.03 2.75
N MET A 318 -3.48 31.42 1.65
CA MET A 318 -2.99 30.16 1.13
C MET A 318 -2.48 30.34 -0.31
N THR A 319 -1.29 29.84 -0.62
CA THR A 319 -0.65 29.96 -1.94
C THR A 319 -0.06 28.61 -2.37
N PRO A 320 -0.34 28.09 -3.58
CA PRO A 320 0.26 26.84 -4.08
C PRO A 320 1.79 26.89 -4.19
N GLU A 321 2.43 25.72 -4.05
CA GLU A 321 3.89 25.53 -4.13
C GLU A 321 4.24 24.44 -5.18
N PRO A 322 5.28 24.61 -6.03
CA PRO A 322 6.08 25.82 -6.18
C PRO A 322 5.24 26.96 -6.75
N SER A 323 5.51 28.18 -6.28
CA SER A 323 4.78 29.40 -6.68
C SER A 323 4.83 29.72 -8.18
N THR A 324 5.56 28.95 -9.00
CA THR A 324 5.70 29.12 -10.44
C THR A 324 4.51 28.53 -11.20
N PHE A 325 3.38 29.23 -11.24
CA PHE A 325 2.39 28.98 -12.27
C PHE A 325 3.01 29.30 -13.63
N ARG A 326 2.96 28.39 -14.62
CA ARG A 326 3.41 28.70 -15.98
C ARG A 326 2.21 28.97 -16.88
N GLY A 327 2.04 30.21 -17.32
CA GLY A 327 0.87 30.60 -18.12
C GLY A 327 1.09 31.88 -18.92
N LEU A 328 0.06 32.27 -19.68
CA LEU A 328 -0.03 33.59 -20.30
C LEU A 328 -0.34 34.62 -19.22
N ALA A 329 0.34 35.77 -19.27
CA ALA A 329 0.14 36.82 -18.30
C ALA A 329 -1.29 37.38 -18.35
N ARG A 330 -1.86 37.65 -17.17
CA ARG A 330 -3.17 38.24 -16.94
C ARG A 330 -3.04 39.65 -16.38
N ILE A 331 -4.15 40.37 -16.28
CA ILE A 331 -4.18 41.73 -15.69
C ILE A 331 -3.66 41.74 -14.24
N CYS A 332 -4.01 40.73 -13.42
CA CYS A 332 -3.52 40.62 -12.05
C CYS A 332 -2.00 40.39 -11.94
N ASP A 333 -1.38 39.80 -12.96
CA ASP A 333 0.05 39.48 -12.95
C ASP A 333 0.93 40.72 -13.25
N LEU A 334 0.31 41.86 -13.55
CA LEU A 334 0.98 43.16 -13.72
C LEU A 334 1.22 43.89 -12.39
N LEU A 335 0.72 43.36 -11.27
CA LEU A 335 0.88 43.94 -9.94
C LEU A 335 2.29 43.68 -9.40
N ASP A 336 2.85 44.64 -8.67
CA ASP A 336 4.12 44.42 -7.97
C ASP A 336 3.87 43.68 -6.65
N ASP A 337 4.93 43.06 -6.09
CA ASP A 337 4.87 42.36 -4.81
C ASP A 337 4.26 43.23 -3.70
N GLY A 338 3.19 42.73 -3.09
CA GLY A 338 2.49 43.41 -2.00
C GLY A 338 1.39 44.37 -2.45
N GLU A 339 1.20 44.59 -3.76
CA GLU A 339 0.03 45.28 -4.28
C GLU A 339 -1.19 44.33 -4.35
N SER A 340 -2.37 44.91 -4.14
CA SER A 340 -3.66 44.22 -4.31
C SER A 340 -4.56 45.07 -5.19
N LEU A 341 -5.44 44.41 -5.96
CA LEU A 341 -6.47 45.08 -6.75
C LEU A 341 -7.43 45.90 -5.91
N ASP A 342 -7.59 45.58 -4.62
CA ASP A 342 -8.40 46.38 -3.70
C ASP A 342 -7.81 47.79 -3.48
N GLY A 343 -6.50 47.97 -3.72
CA GLY A 343 -5.81 49.25 -3.64
C GLY A 343 -5.64 49.98 -4.98
N ILE A 344 -5.95 49.34 -6.12
CA ILE A 344 -5.67 49.86 -7.46
C ILE A 344 -6.91 49.74 -8.34
N GLN A 345 -7.70 50.81 -8.39
CA GLN A 345 -8.92 50.87 -9.21
C GLN A 345 -8.62 51.10 -10.70
N LYS A 346 -7.42 51.58 -11.04
CA LYS A 346 -7.01 51.90 -12.41
C LYS A 346 -5.56 51.54 -12.70
N LEU A 347 -5.32 50.80 -13.79
CA LEU A 347 -4.00 50.46 -14.31
C LEU A 347 -3.69 51.23 -15.59
N HIS A 348 -2.46 51.70 -15.74
CA HIS A 348 -1.96 52.34 -16.96
C HIS A 348 -0.97 51.41 -17.65
N LEU A 349 -1.22 51.11 -18.92
CA LEU A 349 -0.42 50.21 -19.75
C LEU A 349 0.08 50.94 -21.00
N MET A 350 1.32 50.70 -21.40
CA MET A 350 1.90 51.14 -22.66
C MET A 350 1.94 49.97 -23.65
N ALA A 351 1.42 50.18 -24.87
CA ALA A 351 1.48 49.21 -25.96
C ALA A 351 2.84 49.28 -26.68
N GLY A 352 3.55 48.14 -26.74
CA GLY A 352 4.83 48.01 -27.45
C GLY A 352 4.69 47.28 -28.78
N TYR A 353 5.38 47.78 -29.82
CA TYR A 353 5.42 47.19 -31.16
C TYR A 353 6.89 46.93 -31.57
N LEU A 354 7.21 45.71 -32.00
CA LEU A 354 8.55 45.34 -32.43
C LEU A 354 8.77 45.76 -33.90
N SER A 355 9.79 46.60 -34.15
CA SER A 355 10.23 46.91 -35.52
C SER A 355 10.98 45.72 -36.15
N PRO A 356 10.86 45.46 -37.47
CA PRO A 356 11.49 44.30 -38.12
C PRO A 356 13.03 44.32 -38.24
N SER A 357 13.72 45.33 -37.71
CA SER A 357 15.16 45.54 -37.93
C SER A 357 15.99 45.16 -36.71
N GLY A 358 16.49 43.92 -36.69
CA GLY A 358 17.42 43.45 -35.65
C GLY A 358 17.83 41.99 -35.70
N LEU A 359 17.96 41.37 -36.87
CA LEU A 359 18.64 40.08 -37.01
C LEU A 359 20.16 40.32 -36.99
N GLY A 360 20.75 40.25 -35.79
CA GLY A 360 22.18 40.39 -35.57
C GLY A 360 22.69 39.47 -34.46
N GLY A 361 22.99 38.22 -34.83
CA GLY A 361 24.06 37.40 -34.22
C GLY A 361 23.86 36.82 -32.81
N SER A 362 23.46 35.56 -32.74
CA SER A 362 24.36 34.46 -32.28
C SER A 362 23.57 33.16 -32.27
N ALA A 363 23.75 32.37 -33.33
CA ALA A 363 23.33 30.98 -33.36
C ALA A 363 24.28 30.16 -32.48
N ARG A 364 23.78 29.58 -31.39
CA ARG A 364 24.31 28.32 -30.87
C ARG A 364 23.18 27.34 -30.62
N SER A 365 23.37 26.18 -31.23
CA SER A 365 22.44 25.07 -31.39
C SER A 365 22.07 24.39 -30.07
N SER A 366 20.83 23.92 -29.96
CA SER A 366 20.57 22.50 -29.62
C SER A 366 19.12 22.10 -29.89
N ARG A 367 18.98 21.26 -30.92
CA ARG A 367 18.02 20.18 -31.16
C ARG A 367 16.64 20.24 -30.48
N ARG A 368 15.62 20.41 -31.34
CA ARG A 368 14.24 19.95 -31.19
C ARG A 368 14.15 18.53 -30.61
N ARG A 369 13.30 18.35 -29.60
CA ARG A 369 12.44 17.16 -29.47
C ARG A 369 10.99 17.63 -29.38
N ARG A 370 10.17 17.07 -30.29
CA ARG A 370 8.72 17.24 -30.34
C ARG A 370 8.12 16.73 -29.03
N LEU A 371 7.25 17.53 -28.41
CA LEU A 371 6.17 17.03 -27.58
C LEU A 371 4.87 17.47 -28.24
N VAL A 372 3.97 16.50 -28.33
CA VAL A 372 2.67 16.55 -28.99
C VAL A 372 1.68 17.11 -27.98
N GLU A 373 0.96 18.16 -28.33
CA GLU A 373 -0.21 18.62 -27.59
C GLU A 373 -1.41 17.70 -27.85
N PRO A 374 -2.30 17.52 -26.86
CA PRO A 374 -3.68 17.17 -27.14
C PRO A 374 -4.64 18.15 -26.46
N TRP A 375 -5.54 18.78 -27.22
CA TRP A 375 -6.87 19.14 -26.69
C TRP A 375 -7.94 19.23 -27.80
N ARG A 376 -9.16 18.91 -27.34
CA ARG A 376 -10.51 19.24 -27.85
C ARG A 376 -11.21 18.16 -28.67
N TYR A 377 -12.51 17.87 -28.55
CA TYR A 377 -13.71 18.34 -27.79
C TYR A 377 -14.77 17.22 -28.09
N LEU A 378 -15.71 16.74 -27.26
CA LEU A 378 -17.02 17.33 -26.94
C LEU A 378 -17.90 16.31 -26.20
N SER A 379 -18.74 16.88 -25.35
CA SER A 379 -20.00 16.42 -24.73
C SER A 379 -20.86 15.40 -25.49
N ASN A 380 -21.53 14.53 -24.74
CA ASN A 380 -22.99 14.45 -24.81
C ASN A 380 -23.63 13.92 -23.52
N GLN A 381 -24.81 14.48 -23.22
CA GLN A 381 -25.63 14.27 -22.02
C GLN A 381 -26.44 12.97 -22.11
N GLY A 382 -26.83 12.43 -20.96
CA GLY A 382 -27.83 11.36 -20.86
C GLY A 382 -28.05 10.92 -19.41
N ALA A 383 -28.94 11.63 -18.71
CA ALA A 383 -29.47 11.24 -17.41
C ALA A 383 -30.21 9.89 -17.47
N LEU A 384 -30.27 9.17 -16.34
CA LEU A 384 -31.45 8.48 -15.81
C LEU A 384 -31.13 7.81 -14.46
N TYR A 385 -31.86 8.21 -13.41
CA TYR A 385 -31.90 7.60 -12.08
C TYR A 385 -32.57 6.21 -12.11
N PRO A 386 -32.29 5.33 -11.13
CA PRO A 386 -33.33 5.01 -10.15
C PRO A 386 -32.78 4.91 -8.71
N ARG A 387 -33.39 5.61 -7.76
CA ARG A 387 -34.57 5.24 -6.93
C ARG A 387 -34.24 4.25 -5.80
N SER A 388 -34.33 4.81 -4.60
CA SER A 388 -34.34 4.17 -3.30
C SER A 388 -35.33 3.01 -3.23
N TYR A 389 -34.92 1.92 -2.58
CA TYR A 389 -35.83 0.92 -2.06
C TYR A 389 -35.61 0.75 -0.56
N ARG A 390 -36.63 1.16 0.19
CA ARG A 390 -36.81 0.90 1.62
C ARG A 390 -37.65 -0.37 1.71
N SER A 391 -37.18 -1.40 2.40
CA SER A 391 -38.05 -2.50 2.81
C SER A 391 -37.80 -2.85 4.27
N THR A 392 -38.90 -2.84 5.02
CA THR A 392 -39.04 -3.10 6.45
C THR A 392 -39.43 -4.55 6.73
N ARG A 393 -39.00 -5.06 7.90
CA ARG A 393 -39.46 -6.24 8.66
C ARG A 393 -39.09 -7.62 8.07
N SER A 394 -38.70 -8.62 8.87
CA SER A 394 -39.30 -9.03 10.14
C SER A 394 -38.31 -9.80 11.03
N GLU A 395 -38.45 -9.59 12.34
CA GLU A 395 -37.82 -10.35 13.41
C GLU A 395 -38.47 -11.73 13.54
N VAL A 396 -37.65 -12.78 13.68
CA VAL A 396 -38.06 -14.05 14.29
C VAL A 396 -36.97 -14.47 15.27
N ARG A 397 -37.28 -14.33 16.56
CA ARG A 397 -36.53 -14.92 17.68
C ARG A 397 -36.70 -16.44 17.65
N ARG A 398 -35.61 -17.20 17.87
CA ARG A 398 -35.65 -18.49 18.56
C ARG A 398 -34.41 -18.66 19.43
N ASP A 399 -34.67 -18.68 20.74
CA ASP A 399 -33.79 -19.22 21.77
C ASP A 399 -33.68 -20.74 21.66
N SER A 400 -32.48 -21.29 21.86
CA SER A 400 -32.27 -22.51 22.66
C SER A 400 -30.79 -22.78 22.94
N ASN A 401 -30.51 -23.05 24.21
CA ASN A 401 -29.21 -23.29 24.87
C ASN A 401 -28.43 -24.53 24.35
N PRO A 402 -27.12 -24.66 24.65
CA PRO A 402 -26.20 -25.55 23.96
C PRO A 402 -26.10 -26.94 24.61
N THR A 403 -26.10 -27.98 23.79
CA THR A 403 -25.63 -29.31 24.17
C THR A 403 -24.52 -29.73 23.22
N HIS A 404 -23.37 -30.10 23.80
CA HIS A 404 -22.21 -30.66 23.14
C HIS A 404 -22.60 -31.76 22.15
N ALA A 405 -22.53 -31.45 20.86
CA ALA A 405 -22.58 -32.41 19.76
C ALA A 405 -21.47 -32.04 18.77
N HIS A 406 -20.61 -33.01 18.46
CA HIS A 406 -19.60 -32.88 17.40
C HIS A 406 -20.29 -32.49 16.09
N ASN A 407 -20.01 -31.28 15.60
CA ASN A 407 -20.58 -30.75 14.36
C ASN A 407 -19.73 -31.25 13.17
N PRO A 408 -20.30 -31.97 12.19
CA PRO A 408 -19.64 -32.18 10.91
C PRO A 408 -19.56 -30.82 10.18
N GLU A 409 -18.47 -30.56 9.47
CA GLU A 409 -18.28 -29.39 8.60
C GLU A 409 -18.10 -28.02 9.30
N ARG A 410 -17.03 -27.84 10.06
CA ARG A 410 -16.41 -26.50 10.11
C ARG A 410 -15.66 -26.29 8.80
N PRO A 411 -15.93 -25.21 8.03
CA PRO A 411 -14.99 -24.73 7.03
C PRO A 411 -13.61 -24.68 7.67
N GLN A 412 -12.64 -25.39 7.11
CA GLN A 412 -11.26 -25.36 7.63
C GLN A 412 -10.61 -24.06 7.20
N GLU A 413 -11.04 -22.97 7.84
CA GLU A 413 -10.34 -21.70 7.82
C GLU A 413 -8.98 -21.86 8.51
N MET A 414 -7.99 -21.13 8.05
CA MET A 414 -6.63 -21.16 8.57
C MET A 414 -6.28 -19.81 9.20
N GLY A 415 -5.44 -19.86 10.22
CA GLY A 415 -4.78 -18.69 10.79
C GLY A 415 -3.26 -18.80 10.64
N ILE A 416 -2.57 -17.76 11.11
CA ILE A 416 -1.10 -17.71 11.09
C ILE A 416 -0.55 -18.00 12.47
N ALA A 417 0.37 -18.95 12.54
CA ALA A 417 1.19 -19.32 13.68
C ALA A 417 2.65 -18.87 13.46
N ALA A 418 3.44 -18.92 14.52
CA ALA A 418 4.85 -18.58 14.47
C ALA A 418 5.71 -19.78 14.03
N GLY A 419 6.61 -19.56 13.08
CA GLY A 419 7.55 -20.55 12.56
C GLY A 419 8.96 -20.44 13.14
N GLY A 420 9.94 -20.90 12.35
CA GLY A 420 11.37 -20.75 12.64
C GLY A 420 11.81 -19.29 12.66
N LYS A 421 12.95 -19.01 13.30
CA LYS A 421 13.49 -17.66 13.43
C LYS A 421 14.22 -17.23 12.17
N LEU A 422 13.98 -15.99 11.73
CA LEU A 422 14.62 -15.36 10.58
C LEU A 422 15.33 -14.07 10.99
N VAL A 423 16.47 -13.78 10.37
CA VAL A 423 17.17 -12.49 10.50
C VAL A 423 16.42 -11.47 9.66
N GLN A 424 15.73 -10.54 10.32
CA GLN A 424 15.01 -9.46 9.65
C GLN A 424 14.85 -8.26 10.58
N ASP A 425 15.38 -7.11 10.15
CA ASP A 425 15.10 -5.84 10.81
C ASP A 425 13.75 -5.28 10.36
N ILE A 426 13.02 -4.74 11.34
CA ILE A 426 11.85 -3.88 11.11
C ILE A 426 12.34 -2.44 11.22
N VAL A 427 12.30 -1.71 10.12
CA VAL A 427 12.88 -0.36 10.02
C VAL A 427 12.05 0.65 10.82
N ARG A 428 12.75 1.45 11.62
CA ARG A 428 12.19 2.58 12.37
C ARG A 428 11.75 3.69 11.42
N ASP A 429 10.52 4.16 11.60
CA ASP A 429 10.00 5.33 10.90
C ASP A 429 10.70 6.58 11.41
N LYS A 430 11.40 7.25 10.50
CA LYS A 430 12.04 8.55 10.73
C LYS A 430 11.13 9.72 10.36
N SER A 431 9.96 9.43 9.79
CA SER A 431 9.03 10.45 9.34
C SER A 431 8.38 11.15 10.54
N PRO A 432 8.01 12.43 10.41
CA PRO A 432 7.24 13.10 11.45
C PRO A 432 5.89 12.41 11.70
N ASN A 433 5.47 12.28 12.96
CA ASN A 433 4.27 11.55 13.34
C ASN A 433 2.95 12.03 12.68
N TYR A 434 2.91 13.28 12.19
CA TYR A 434 1.74 13.90 11.59
C TYR A 434 1.59 13.62 10.08
N ILE A 435 2.55 12.97 9.43
CA ILE A 435 2.50 12.77 7.97
C ILE A 435 1.50 11.69 7.54
N TRP A 436 1.01 10.84 8.44
CA TRP A 436 0.17 9.70 8.08
C TRP A 436 -1.31 10.09 8.02
N ASN A 437 -1.92 9.98 6.83
CA ASN A 437 -3.32 10.34 6.59
C ASN A 437 -4.26 9.16 6.92
N LYS A 438 -4.52 8.98 8.22
CA LYS A 438 -5.42 7.94 8.73
C LYS A 438 -6.85 8.04 8.20
N ALA A 439 -7.32 9.24 7.83
CA ALA A 439 -8.66 9.42 7.27
C ALA A 439 -8.84 8.74 5.90
N ARG A 440 -7.75 8.50 5.17
CA ARG A 440 -7.76 7.76 3.90
C ARG A 440 -7.39 6.27 4.06
N ALA A 441 -7.19 5.78 5.28
CA ALA A 441 -6.75 4.41 5.52
C ALA A 441 -7.68 3.37 4.89
N LYS A 442 -7.10 2.24 4.49
CA LYS A 442 -7.83 1.11 3.91
C LYS A 442 -7.44 -0.18 4.59
N LEU A 443 -8.42 -0.82 5.22
CA LEU A 443 -8.30 -2.19 5.73
C LEU A 443 -8.69 -3.19 4.64
N VAL A 444 -7.83 -4.19 4.42
CA VAL A 444 -8.05 -5.31 3.51
C VAL A 444 -8.04 -6.60 4.32
N HIS A 445 -9.13 -7.37 4.25
CA HIS A 445 -9.21 -8.71 4.83
C HIS A 445 -8.69 -9.75 3.84
N ILE A 446 -7.82 -10.64 4.32
CA ILE A 446 -7.26 -11.75 3.55
C ILE A 446 -7.56 -13.04 4.31
N HIS A 447 -8.40 -13.88 3.72
CA HIS A 447 -8.79 -15.16 4.30
C HIS A 447 -7.90 -16.28 3.76
N ILE A 448 -7.54 -17.22 4.64
CA ILE A 448 -6.72 -18.36 4.26
C ILE A 448 -7.58 -19.61 4.38
N LEU A 449 -7.75 -20.32 3.27
CA LEU A 449 -8.57 -21.52 3.22
C LEU A 449 -7.68 -22.76 3.20
N HIS A 450 -8.07 -23.81 3.93
CA HIS A 450 -7.47 -25.11 3.73
C HIS A 450 -7.74 -25.59 2.29
N PRO A 451 -6.77 -26.23 1.61
CA PRO A 451 -6.88 -26.67 0.21
C PRO A 451 -8.12 -27.49 -0.12
N SER A 452 -8.57 -28.38 0.77
CA SER A 452 -9.80 -29.14 0.57
C SER A 452 -11.05 -28.26 0.52
N PHE A 453 -11.11 -27.24 1.39
CA PHE A 453 -12.22 -26.30 1.43
C PHE A 453 -12.17 -25.33 0.24
N PHE A 454 -10.97 -24.86 -0.11
CA PHE A 454 -10.75 -24.07 -1.31
C PHE A 454 -11.22 -24.80 -2.59
N GLU A 455 -10.85 -26.06 -2.77
CA GLU A 455 -11.27 -26.88 -3.90
C GLU A 455 -12.80 -27.10 -3.92
N ALA A 456 -13.41 -27.31 -2.76
CA ALA A 456 -14.86 -27.46 -2.64
C ALA A 456 -15.61 -26.19 -3.05
N VAL A 457 -15.12 -25.01 -2.66
CA VAL A 457 -15.75 -23.71 -2.96
C VAL A 457 -15.49 -23.27 -4.39
N THR A 458 -14.26 -23.42 -4.88
CA THR A 458 -13.84 -22.81 -6.15
C THR A 458 -13.88 -23.78 -7.33
N HIS A 459 -13.81 -25.08 -7.06
CA HIS A 459 -13.53 -26.15 -8.05
C HIS A 459 -12.16 -26.03 -8.75
N PHE A 460 -11.29 -25.14 -8.30
CA PHE A 460 -9.90 -25.06 -8.75
C PHE A 460 -9.00 -25.88 -7.83
N LEU A 461 -8.01 -26.54 -8.41
CA LEU A 461 -7.00 -27.25 -7.64
C LEU A 461 -6.12 -26.27 -6.89
N ALA A 462 -5.90 -26.51 -5.60
CA ALA A 462 -4.92 -25.76 -4.85
C ALA A 462 -3.50 -26.03 -5.43
N PRO A 463 -2.58 -25.05 -5.35
CA PRO A 463 -1.18 -25.28 -5.68
C PRO A 463 -0.64 -26.48 -4.89
N LYS A 464 0.09 -27.38 -5.57
CA LYS A 464 0.67 -28.56 -4.92
C LYS A 464 1.62 -28.12 -3.78
N THR A 465 1.39 -28.67 -2.60
CA THR A 465 2.43 -28.89 -1.56
C THR A 465 3.24 -30.14 -1.99
N PRO A 466 4.57 -30.21 -1.81
CA PRO A 466 5.33 -29.54 -0.75
C PRO A 466 6.61 -28.82 -1.15
N ILE A 467 6.86 -27.64 -0.56
CA ILE A 467 8.19 -27.01 -0.58
C ILE A 467 9.08 -27.71 0.46
N SER A 468 9.55 -28.91 0.14
CA SER A 468 10.55 -29.58 0.99
C SER A 468 11.91 -28.91 0.86
N THR A 469 12.72 -29.00 1.91
CA THR A 469 14.12 -28.57 1.88
C THR A 469 14.86 -29.18 0.68
N GLN A 470 14.73 -30.49 0.47
CA GLN A 470 15.40 -31.18 -0.65
C GLN A 470 15.02 -30.60 -2.01
N GLU A 471 13.73 -30.32 -2.25
CA GLU A 471 13.28 -29.74 -3.52
C GLU A 471 13.67 -28.28 -3.67
N TYR A 472 13.67 -27.51 -2.58
CA TYR A 472 14.11 -26.11 -2.59
C TYR A 472 15.59 -26.00 -2.99
N LEU A 473 16.43 -26.85 -2.40
CA LEU A 473 17.85 -26.95 -2.71
C LEU A 473 18.11 -27.46 -4.12
N ALA A 474 17.40 -28.51 -4.54
CA ALA A 474 17.53 -29.06 -5.89
C ALA A 474 17.11 -28.06 -6.97
N ALA A 475 16.26 -27.09 -6.64
CA ALA A 475 15.87 -26.00 -7.54
C ALA A 475 16.90 -24.85 -7.61
N GLY A 476 17.97 -24.88 -6.80
CA GLY A 476 19.00 -23.84 -6.78
C GLY A 476 18.49 -22.48 -6.30
N ILE A 477 17.41 -22.46 -5.52
CA ILE A 477 16.79 -21.22 -5.03
C ILE A 477 17.65 -20.70 -3.86
N PRO A 478 18.09 -19.42 -3.88
CA PRO A 478 18.99 -18.89 -2.86
C PRO A 478 18.27 -18.55 -1.55
N PHE A 479 19.08 -18.25 -0.54
CA PHE A 479 18.64 -17.50 0.63
C PHE A 479 19.13 -16.06 0.52
N PHE A 480 18.53 -15.15 1.28
CA PHE A 480 18.93 -13.76 1.34
C PHE A 480 19.39 -13.39 2.74
N ALA A 481 20.50 -12.67 2.80
CA ALA A 481 20.92 -11.95 3.98
C ALA A 481 20.85 -10.45 3.67
N VAL A 482 20.39 -9.68 4.65
CA VAL A 482 20.21 -8.24 4.54
C VAL A 482 21.20 -7.63 5.52
N GLU A 483 21.87 -6.56 5.11
CA GLU A 483 22.71 -5.81 6.04
C GLU A 483 21.85 -5.32 7.22
N GLU A 484 22.21 -5.75 8.42
CA GLU A 484 21.53 -5.29 9.64
C GLU A 484 21.90 -3.84 9.91
N ASP A 485 20.91 -3.05 10.33
CA ASP A 485 21.12 -1.70 10.85
C ASP A 485 20.55 -1.61 12.27
N PRO A 486 21.33 -2.03 13.28
CA PRO A 486 20.89 -2.04 14.67
C PRO A 486 20.44 -0.67 15.19
N ASP A 487 20.95 0.42 14.62
CA ASP A 487 20.61 1.79 15.04
C ASP A 487 19.27 2.26 14.47
N GLN A 488 18.78 1.62 13.41
CA GLN A 488 17.54 1.98 12.70
C GLN A 488 16.47 0.91 12.75
N ARG A 489 16.65 -0.15 13.54
CA ARG A 489 15.62 -1.16 13.76
C ARG A 489 14.74 -0.84 14.96
N LEU A 490 13.52 -1.37 14.94
CA LEU A 490 12.63 -1.39 16.10
C LEU A 490 13.06 -2.45 17.11
N ASP A 491 12.67 -2.20 18.36
CA ASP A 491 12.60 -3.26 19.36
C ASP A 491 11.56 -4.31 18.95
N GLY A 492 11.82 -5.58 19.25
CA GLY A 492 10.76 -6.60 19.16
C GLY A 492 9.70 -6.43 20.24
N SER A 493 8.60 -7.17 20.13
CA SER A 493 7.52 -7.16 21.13
C SER A 493 7.74 -8.21 22.22
N GLU A 494 7.62 -7.81 23.49
CA GLU A 494 7.62 -8.73 24.63
C GLU A 494 6.45 -9.73 24.56
N VAL A 495 5.30 -9.27 24.06
CA VAL A 495 4.11 -10.12 23.85
C VAL A 495 4.42 -11.20 22.81
N LEU A 496 5.00 -10.80 21.67
CA LEU A 496 5.33 -11.73 20.59
C LEU A 496 6.51 -12.64 20.94
N ALA A 497 7.44 -12.20 21.80
CA ALA A 497 8.53 -13.03 22.32
C ALA A 497 8.02 -14.26 23.08
N GLY A 498 6.84 -14.16 23.72
CA GLY A 498 6.18 -15.26 24.42
C GLY A 498 5.49 -16.29 23.50
N VAL A 499 5.33 -15.98 22.21
CA VAL A 499 4.63 -16.86 21.26
C VAL A 499 5.49 -18.07 20.92
N LYS A 500 4.92 -19.27 21.12
CA LYS A 500 5.53 -20.54 20.80
C LYS A 500 5.43 -20.81 19.30
N SER A 501 6.49 -21.40 18.76
CA SER A 501 6.49 -21.86 17.37
C SER A 501 5.55 -23.06 17.20
N VAL A 502 5.19 -23.36 15.94
CA VAL A 502 4.47 -24.58 15.60
C VAL A 502 5.22 -25.84 16.11
N SER A 503 6.55 -25.88 16.00
CA SER A 503 7.37 -27.02 16.47
C SER A 503 7.33 -27.17 17.99
N ALA A 504 7.40 -26.07 18.74
CA ALA A 504 7.25 -26.07 20.20
C ALA A 504 5.84 -26.49 20.63
N MET A 505 4.81 -26.08 19.88
CA MET A 505 3.43 -26.48 20.11
C MET A 505 3.23 -27.99 19.84
N ASP A 506 3.80 -28.53 18.77
CA ASP A 506 3.76 -29.97 18.50
C ASP A 506 4.43 -30.79 19.60
N SER A 507 5.57 -30.30 20.11
CA SER A 507 6.27 -30.93 21.23
C SER A 507 5.37 -31.01 22.47
N HIS A 508 4.57 -29.97 22.71
CA HIS A 508 3.63 -29.91 23.82
C HIS A 508 2.42 -30.83 23.63
N VAL A 509 1.85 -30.88 22.43
CA VAL A 509 0.72 -31.78 22.10
C VAL A 509 1.16 -33.26 22.10
N GLY A 510 2.40 -33.52 21.74
CA GLY A 510 2.98 -34.86 21.62
C GLY A 510 2.80 -35.46 20.23
N VAL A 511 3.85 -36.12 19.74
CA VAL A 511 3.85 -36.78 18.43
C VAL A 511 3.49 -38.25 18.58
N GLN A 512 2.41 -38.66 17.92
CA GLN A 512 1.92 -40.04 17.93
C GLN A 512 2.62 -40.90 16.88
N ASP A 513 2.47 -42.22 16.97
CA ASP A 513 2.97 -43.13 15.94
C ASP A 513 2.07 -43.13 14.68
N GLY A 514 2.68 -43.12 13.49
CA GLY A 514 2.00 -43.08 12.20
C GLY A 514 1.34 -44.38 11.76
N SER A 515 1.42 -45.46 12.54
CA SER A 515 0.80 -46.76 12.24
C SER A 515 -0.72 -46.73 12.26
N SER A 516 -1.33 -45.85 13.06
CA SER A 516 -2.79 -45.76 13.16
C SER A 516 -3.42 -45.04 11.97
N THR A 517 -4.58 -45.52 11.53
CA THR A 517 -5.37 -44.96 10.42
C THR A 517 -6.31 -43.82 10.84
N ASP A 518 -6.43 -43.52 12.13
CA ASP A 518 -7.20 -42.37 12.61
C ASP A 518 -6.56 -41.06 12.11
N PHE A 519 -7.36 -40.14 11.60
CA PHE A 519 -6.84 -38.87 11.09
C PHE A 519 -7.37 -37.72 11.93
N ASP A 520 -6.45 -37.04 12.61
CA ASP A 520 -6.68 -35.80 13.32
C ASP A 520 -5.54 -34.84 12.95
N PRO A 521 -5.80 -33.78 12.16
CA PRO A 521 -4.77 -32.85 11.71
C PRO A 521 -4.10 -32.07 12.86
N LEU A 522 -4.69 -32.11 14.06
CA LEU A 522 -4.16 -31.46 15.26
C LEU A 522 -3.27 -32.39 16.09
N LYS A 523 -3.25 -33.68 15.78
CA LYS A 523 -2.40 -34.68 16.45
C LYS A 523 -1.29 -35.11 15.49
N PRO A 524 -0.12 -34.45 15.55
CA PRO A 524 0.97 -34.76 14.64
C PRO A 524 1.42 -36.22 14.80
N LYS A 525 1.67 -36.89 13.69
CA LYS A 525 2.13 -38.29 13.67
C LYS A 525 3.53 -38.41 13.10
N ARG A 526 4.34 -39.26 13.72
CA ARG A 526 5.67 -39.65 13.23
C ARG A 526 5.51 -40.62 12.06
N CYS A 527 6.18 -40.34 10.95
CA CYS A 527 6.25 -41.24 9.82
C CYS A 527 6.96 -42.54 10.21
N THR A 528 6.26 -43.68 10.14
CA THR A 528 6.80 -45.00 10.50
C THR A 528 7.91 -45.47 9.56
N LYS A 529 7.99 -44.92 8.35
CA LYS A 529 9.00 -45.33 7.35
C LYS A 529 10.38 -44.72 7.59
N CYS A 530 10.47 -43.45 7.96
CA CYS A 530 11.76 -42.79 8.22
C CYS A 530 12.00 -42.45 9.69
N ALA A 531 10.96 -42.44 10.53
CA ALA A 531 11.01 -42.08 11.94
C ALA A 531 11.56 -40.67 12.28
N VAL A 532 11.87 -39.85 11.27
CA VAL A 532 12.51 -38.51 11.38
C VAL A 532 11.55 -37.37 11.00
N ARG A 533 10.44 -37.66 10.32
CA ARG A 533 9.50 -36.65 9.80
C ARG A 533 8.09 -36.85 10.32
N LEU A 534 7.34 -35.75 10.37
CA LEU A 534 5.90 -35.80 10.54
C LEU A 534 5.21 -36.33 9.28
N CYS A 535 4.09 -37.01 9.46
CA CYS A 535 3.21 -37.38 8.38
C CYS A 535 2.54 -36.12 7.82
N ASP A 536 2.49 -36.03 6.50
CA ASP A 536 1.95 -34.88 5.76
C ASP A 536 0.99 -35.32 4.63
N CYS A 537 0.84 -36.64 4.43
CA CYS A 537 -0.05 -37.24 3.46
C CYS A 537 -0.68 -38.55 3.96
N ILE A 538 -1.85 -38.86 3.40
CA ILE A 538 -2.64 -40.08 3.62
C ILE A 538 -2.63 -40.89 2.32
N VAL A 539 -2.37 -42.19 2.41
CA VAL A 539 -2.52 -43.12 1.27
C VAL A 539 -3.91 -43.77 1.28
N ARG A 540 -4.55 -43.88 0.13
CA ARG A 540 -5.88 -44.51 -0.04
C ARG A 540 -5.74 -45.88 -0.73
N PRO A 541 -6.59 -46.86 -0.39
CA PRO A 541 -7.77 -46.77 0.50
C PRO A 541 -7.48 -47.05 1.98
N CYS A 542 -6.29 -47.53 2.34
CA CYS A 542 -6.01 -47.99 3.71
C CYS A 542 -5.91 -46.89 4.78
N ASN A 543 -5.82 -45.62 4.39
CA ASN A 543 -5.75 -44.44 5.28
C ASN A 543 -4.52 -44.36 6.18
N HIS A 544 -3.49 -45.17 5.92
CA HIS A 544 -2.20 -45.02 6.59
C HIS A 544 -1.55 -43.68 6.22
N GLN A 545 -0.79 -43.13 7.17
CA GLN A 545 -0.19 -41.81 7.07
C GLN A 545 1.32 -41.90 6.98
N PHE A 546 1.91 -41.08 6.13
CA PHE A 546 3.36 -41.05 5.90
C PHE A 546 3.82 -39.62 5.60
N CYS A 547 5.13 -39.39 5.61
CA CYS A 547 5.69 -38.18 5.03
C CYS A 547 5.82 -38.31 3.51
N HIS A 548 5.65 -37.19 2.81
CA HIS A 548 5.57 -37.13 1.36
C HIS A 548 6.84 -37.64 0.71
N LEU A 549 7.99 -37.36 1.32
CA LEU A 549 9.29 -37.82 0.80
C LEU A 549 9.40 -39.35 0.81
N CYS A 550 8.90 -40.02 1.84
CA CYS A 550 8.89 -41.48 1.88
C CYS A 550 7.94 -42.09 0.85
N ILE A 551 6.75 -41.51 0.68
CA ILE A 551 5.78 -41.99 -0.32
C ILE A 551 6.25 -41.74 -1.74
N LYS A 552 6.83 -40.56 -2.01
CA LYS A 552 7.42 -40.23 -3.32
C LYS A 552 8.55 -41.19 -3.69
N ALA A 553 9.39 -41.58 -2.72
CA ALA A 553 10.47 -42.53 -2.96
C ALA A 553 9.97 -43.92 -3.39
N ILE A 554 8.80 -44.35 -2.89
CA ILE A 554 8.15 -45.61 -3.29
C ILE A 554 7.57 -45.51 -4.71
N ALA A 555 7.21 -44.30 -5.14
CA ALA A 555 6.64 -44.05 -6.46
C ALA A 555 7.68 -43.92 -7.60
N LEU A 556 8.99 -43.89 -7.30
CA LEU A 556 10.05 -43.72 -8.29
C LEU A 556 10.34 -45.02 -9.06
N PRO A 557 10.49 -44.98 -10.41
CA PRO A 557 10.89 -46.15 -11.20
C PRO A 557 12.26 -46.68 -10.78
N GLY A 558 12.36 -47.97 -10.45
CA GLY A 558 13.62 -48.63 -10.08
C GLY A 558 13.74 -49.06 -8.61
N ALA A 559 12.76 -48.72 -7.76
CA ALA A 559 12.76 -49.11 -6.34
C ALA A 559 12.30 -50.57 -6.09
N ASN A 560 11.74 -51.26 -7.10
CA ASN A 560 11.37 -52.68 -7.03
C ASN A 560 11.59 -53.36 -8.39
N THR A 561 12.56 -54.27 -8.45
CA THR A 561 12.72 -55.23 -9.54
C THR A 561 11.63 -56.30 -9.45
N GLY A 562 10.60 -56.21 -10.28
CA GLY A 562 9.55 -57.23 -10.38
C GLY A 562 8.33 -56.68 -11.10
N SER A 563 7.88 -57.41 -12.11
CA SER A 563 6.74 -57.10 -13.00
C SER A 563 5.50 -56.54 -12.29
N GLY A 564 5.06 -55.34 -12.69
CA GLY A 564 3.81 -54.70 -12.27
C GLY A 564 4.03 -53.49 -11.36
N HIS A 565 3.81 -52.28 -11.87
CA HIS A 565 3.96 -50.99 -11.17
C HIS A 565 2.86 -50.75 -10.10
N GLU A 566 2.58 -51.72 -9.22
CA GLU A 566 1.65 -51.52 -8.12
C GLU A 566 2.39 -50.89 -6.93
N GLN A 567 2.10 -49.61 -6.66
CA GLN A 567 2.61 -48.91 -5.48
C GLN A 567 1.85 -49.42 -4.26
N CYS A 568 2.51 -50.14 -3.36
CA CYS A 568 1.87 -50.69 -2.16
C CYS A 568 2.16 -49.86 -0.91
N CYS A 569 1.20 -49.82 0.01
CA CYS A 569 1.36 -49.20 1.33
C CYS A 569 2.46 -49.93 2.12
N PRO A 570 3.48 -49.23 2.66
CA PRO A 570 4.55 -49.86 3.44
C PRO A 570 4.12 -50.57 4.72
N LEU A 571 2.92 -50.27 5.25
CA LEU A 571 2.44 -50.82 6.52
C LEU A 571 1.55 -52.05 6.32
N CYS A 572 0.66 -52.04 5.33
CA CYS A 572 -0.32 -53.12 5.13
C CYS A 572 -0.26 -53.78 3.75
N SER A 573 0.66 -53.35 2.89
CA SER A 573 0.83 -53.86 1.52
C SER A 573 -0.37 -53.67 0.59
N ALA A 574 -1.40 -52.93 1.01
CA ALA A 574 -2.54 -52.59 0.15
C ALA A 574 -2.12 -51.67 -1.00
N ASN A 575 -2.69 -51.88 -2.18
CA ASN A 575 -2.43 -51.06 -3.36
C ASN A 575 -2.86 -49.59 -3.11
N ILE A 576 -1.93 -48.67 -3.36
CA ILE A 576 -2.13 -47.23 -3.24
C ILE A 576 -2.83 -46.75 -4.51
N THR A 577 -4.07 -46.28 -4.36
CA THR A 577 -4.83 -45.69 -5.48
C THR A 577 -4.68 -44.19 -5.55
N ARG A 578 -4.46 -43.52 -4.40
CA ARG A 578 -4.32 -42.07 -4.30
C ARG A 578 -3.48 -41.70 -3.08
N VAL A 579 -2.69 -40.65 -3.23
CA VAL A 579 -2.00 -39.96 -2.13
C VAL A 579 -2.66 -38.60 -1.94
N ALA A 580 -3.16 -38.33 -0.74
CA ALA A 580 -3.77 -37.06 -0.37
C ALA A 580 -2.88 -36.32 0.62
N GLY A 581 -2.23 -35.23 0.19
CA GLY A 581 -1.55 -34.33 1.10
C GLY A 581 -2.55 -33.62 2.03
N PHE A 582 -2.11 -33.26 3.22
CA PHE A 582 -2.86 -32.42 4.16
C PHE A 582 -1.97 -31.37 4.85
N SER A 583 -0.65 -31.44 4.66
CA SER A 583 0.30 -30.54 5.32
C SER A 583 1.56 -30.34 4.45
N ALA A 584 2.32 -29.29 4.72
CA ALA A 584 3.70 -29.15 4.27
C ALA A 584 4.62 -30.09 5.07
N PRO A 585 5.77 -30.53 4.50
CA PRO A 585 6.66 -31.50 5.13
C PRO A 585 7.44 -30.84 6.25
N MET A 586 7.75 -31.64 7.25
CA MET A 586 8.41 -31.18 8.45
C MET A 586 9.17 -32.33 9.10
N ASN A 587 10.31 -32.02 9.69
CA ASN A 587 10.97 -32.95 10.59
C ASN A 587 10.19 -33.05 11.91
N LEU A 588 10.59 -33.97 12.76
CA LEU A 588 10.00 -34.05 14.10
C LEU A 588 10.39 -32.82 14.93
N PRO A 589 9.53 -32.42 15.88
CA PRO A 589 9.84 -31.34 16.79
C PRO A 589 11.16 -31.57 17.53
N GLY A 590 12.04 -30.56 17.52
CA GLY A 590 13.39 -30.66 18.09
C GLY A 590 14.43 -31.40 17.25
N GLU A 591 14.03 -32.07 16.16
CA GLU A 591 14.91 -32.76 15.20
C GLU A 591 15.05 -31.98 13.87
N GLU A 592 14.65 -30.71 13.86
CA GLU A 592 14.61 -29.86 12.66
C GLU A 592 15.97 -29.28 12.25
N THR A 593 17.08 -29.99 12.45
CA THR A 593 18.41 -29.42 12.13
C THR A 593 18.55 -29.07 10.65
N PHE A 594 18.80 -27.80 10.33
CA PHE A 594 19.26 -27.38 9.01
C PHE A 594 20.79 -27.42 8.98
N LYS A 595 21.36 -28.25 8.10
CA LYS A 595 22.80 -28.29 7.82
C LYS A 595 23.01 -28.44 6.33
N VAL A 596 23.11 -27.32 5.62
CA VAL A 596 23.24 -27.33 4.15
C VAL A 596 24.10 -26.16 3.70
N ASP A 597 25.06 -26.43 2.83
CA ASP A 597 25.80 -25.40 2.10
C ASP A 597 24.87 -24.83 1.02
N VAL A 598 24.46 -23.57 1.19
CA VAL A 598 23.51 -22.92 0.28
C VAL A 598 24.02 -21.54 -0.13
N PRO A 599 23.73 -21.11 -1.36
CA PRO A 599 24.07 -19.77 -1.79
C PRO A 599 23.23 -18.77 -1.00
N VAL A 600 23.89 -17.85 -0.30
CA VAL A 600 23.25 -16.72 0.34
C VAL A 600 23.62 -15.46 -0.42
N VAL A 601 22.59 -14.80 -0.94
CA VAL A 601 22.71 -13.56 -1.69
C VAL A 601 22.54 -12.41 -0.72
N MET A 602 23.52 -11.52 -0.65
CA MET A 602 23.39 -10.27 0.08
C MET A 602 22.48 -9.32 -0.73
N LEU A 603 21.38 -8.85 -0.13
CA LEU A 603 20.50 -7.88 -0.78
C LEU A 603 21.06 -6.46 -0.62
N GLU A 604 21.13 -5.71 -1.73
CA GLU A 604 21.47 -4.29 -1.72
C GLU A 604 20.36 -3.48 -1.01
N VAL A 605 20.74 -2.70 0.01
CA VAL A 605 19.87 -1.66 0.57
C VAL A 605 20.13 -0.38 -0.23
N GLU A 606 19.11 0.14 -0.91
CA GLU A 606 19.20 1.31 -1.81
C GLU A 606 19.58 2.64 -1.09
N ASP A 607 19.93 2.62 0.20
CA ASP A 607 20.21 3.82 1.01
C ASP A 607 21.66 4.35 0.88
N GLY A 608 22.44 3.84 -0.07
CA GLY A 608 23.79 4.32 -0.34
C GLY A 608 24.86 3.82 0.65
N ARG A 609 24.53 2.83 1.48
CA ARG A 609 25.54 2.04 2.22
C ARG A 609 26.19 1.02 1.29
N THR A 610 27.46 0.78 1.55
CA THR A 610 28.49 0.25 0.64
C THR A 610 28.06 -0.98 -0.18
N ALA A 611 28.28 -0.93 -1.50
CA ALA A 611 28.00 -2.04 -2.41
C ALA A 611 28.81 -3.30 -2.07
N PHE A 612 28.13 -4.41 -1.81
CA PHE A 612 28.71 -5.76 -1.84
C PHE A 612 27.92 -6.66 -2.79
N GLN A 613 28.35 -6.69 -4.05
CA GLN A 613 27.97 -7.74 -4.98
C GLN A 613 28.86 -8.96 -4.74
N SER A 614 28.54 -9.76 -3.73
CA SER A 614 29.07 -11.12 -3.63
C SER A 614 28.00 -12.07 -3.14
N VAL A 615 27.71 -13.09 -3.96
CA VAL A 615 27.06 -14.30 -3.48
C VAL A 615 28.07 -14.97 -2.54
N MET A 616 27.75 -15.05 -1.25
CA MET A 616 28.57 -15.77 -0.30
C MET A 616 27.97 -17.15 -0.10
N GLU A 617 28.77 -18.21 -0.32
CA GLU A 617 28.38 -19.54 0.14
C GLU A 617 28.50 -19.56 1.66
N MET A 618 27.37 -19.63 2.35
CA MET A 618 27.33 -19.80 3.80
C MET A 618 26.91 -21.23 4.15
N ARG A 619 27.55 -21.77 5.18
CA ARG A 619 27.17 -23.04 5.78
C ARG A 619 26.12 -22.77 6.85
N LEU A 620 24.85 -23.04 6.54
CA LEU A 620 23.73 -22.91 7.50
C LEU A 620 23.62 -24.12 8.42
#